data_AF-A0A941RMX3-F1
#
_entry.id   AF-A0A941RMX3-F1
#
_cell.length_a   1.000
_cell.length_b   1.000
_cell.length_c   1.000
_cell.angle_alpha   90.00
_cell.angle_beta   90.00
_cell.angle_gamma   90.00
#
_symmetry.space_group_name_H-M   'P 1'
#
loop_
_entity.id
_entity.type
_entity.pdbx_description
1 polymer ?
#
loop_
_entity_poly.entity_id
_entity_poly.type
_entity_poly.pdbx_seq_one_letter_code
_entity_poly.pdbx_strand_id
1 'polypeptide(L)'
;MAYHGEDLDLRTSQTWAPGEVIQPGEAALSNGKRGSLLAGPVLVDDTVLACFNQAYDIAAAHRAGEVRVEHLLNAMTRLDSSAAALEANGIRVVALKRETATIIAGDIPAMPGSSPVSPRRSDDLAEVLKFATALAARRKTAVSIDDLLQVLFDHRSEFGASELLMRFVARAEPLPPLTRSEPRYAPPRYAVDYGRPLYRNEYLGTQTDAMQNSRIESLEQAVRALGQDLSNERHVIANLMRDFARDTVAHQDDQGRTHAVLIDRIGSLESAFREGGTSTPAGVDTSGLVAKLGDIEAALELRLQEMSQSWSVLSTRLQELEATIKQRPVSLEAGAGLEDINQVIDLKPISDRLDIIEEAVLGNNHSGFVELGDRLSRLEDSVGQVLATPTGDGRTDEIIGGIDRIHGLWGNVEGLSGNIEGLNAKVATLSGNIDGLAGRFDTHAGSLTELVTDLSERVKGAENAIAAEIDTAAAKHQAYTQDLTEVHEALLKVNQNQHTLAGAMDQWRADSANDVAAIMNRLGEIDRDTALPAETLGALNTHMDQMNKFIIERYHRRHRFMYWLFGTDDWISASWPSSKAKIETDQHRLKVVGQTET
;
A
#
# COMPACT_ATOMS: atom_id res chain seq x y z
N MET A 1 22.35 -5.07 13.08
CA MET A 1 22.11 -3.75 12.45
C MET A 1 22.68 -2.67 13.36
N ALA A 2 23.18 -1.57 12.82
CA ALA A 2 23.61 -0.40 13.60
C ALA A 2 22.71 0.80 13.28
N TYR A 3 22.63 1.76 14.20
CA TYR A 3 21.84 2.97 13.99
C TYR A 3 22.47 3.86 12.90
N HIS A 4 21.65 4.48 12.06
CA HIS A 4 22.11 5.30 10.93
C HIS A 4 22.53 6.73 11.32
N GLY A 5 22.05 7.26 12.45
CA GLY A 5 22.49 8.56 12.97
C GLY A 5 23.76 8.46 13.83
N GLU A 6 24.54 9.52 13.88
CA GLU A 6 25.79 9.61 14.68
C GLU A 6 25.54 10.03 16.14
N ASP A 7 24.28 10.25 16.50
CA ASP A 7 23.84 10.97 17.69
C ASP A 7 23.23 10.09 18.79
N LEU A 8 22.96 8.82 18.48
CA LEU A 8 22.51 7.79 19.43
C LEU A 8 23.36 6.52 19.27
N ASP A 9 23.81 5.94 20.39
CA ASP A 9 24.45 4.63 20.42
C ASP A 9 23.40 3.57 20.81
N LEU A 10 22.66 3.08 19.82
CA LEU A 10 21.63 2.04 19.98
C LEU A 10 22.20 0.66 19.68
N ARG A 11 22.08 -0.27 20.63
CA ARG A 11 22.62 -1.64 20.52
C ARG A 11 21.55 -2.68 20.80
N THR A 12 21.61 -3.80 20.09
CA THR A 12 20.71 -4.93 20.28
C THR A 12 21.42 -6.02 21.08
N SER A 13 20.69 -7.03 21.54
CA SER A 13 21.25 -8.14 22.32
C SER A 13 22.40 -8.86 21.60
N GLN A 14 22.42 -8.84 20.26
CA GLN A 14 23.48 -9.43 19.43
C GLN A 14 24.74 -8.55 19.34
N THR A 15 24.59 -7.22 19.43
CA THR A 15 25.70 -6.26 19.36
C THR A 15 26.17 -5.80 20.73
N TRP A 16 25.57 -6.31 21.80
CA TRP A 16 25.92 -6.05 23.19
C TRP A 16 27.03 -6.98 23.68
N ALA A 17 28.23 -6.45 23.93
CA ALA A 17 29.32 -7.19 24.58
C ALA A 17 29.16 -7.13 26.11
N PRO A 18 29.25 -8.26 26.86
CA PRO A 18 29.01 -8.32 28.30
C PRO A 18 30.18 -7.79 29.16
N GLY A 19 30.81 -6.68 28.73
CA GLY A 19 31.93 -6.01 29.44
C GLY A 19 31.80 -4.49 29.58
N GLU A 20 30.81 -3.86 28.93
CA GLU A 20 30.67 -2.38 28.87
C GLU A 20 29.52 -1.84 29.74
N VAL A 21 29.32 -2.41 30.93
CA VAL A 21 28.46 -1.78 31.94
C VAL A 21 29.23 -0.60 32.53
N ILE A 22 29.08 0.58 31.94
CA ILE A 22 29.56 1.84 32.53
C ILE A 22 28.85 2.01 33.87
N GLN A 23 29.63 1.93 34.96
CA GLN A 23 29.15 2.29 36.29
C GLN A 23 28.66 3.75 36.26
N PRO A 24 27.54 4.09 36.93
CA PRO A 24 26.92 5.41 36.88
C PRO A 24 27.70 6.46 37.72
N GLY A 25 29.03 6.45 37.69
CA GLY A 25 29.90 7.22 38.60
C GLY A 25 30.98 8.11 37.96
N GLU A 26 31.33 7.96 36.67
CA GLU A 26 32.52 8.64 36.10
C GLU A 26 32.23 9.60 34.92
N ALA A 27 31.02 10.15 34.81
CA ALA A 27 30.68 11.15 33.79
C ALA A 27 30.71 12.61 34.31
N ALA A 28 31.55 12.90 35.31
CA ALA A 28 31.77 14.25 35.78
C ALA A 28 33.28 14.52 35.79
N LEU A 29 33.82 15.02 34.68
CA LEU A 29 34.98 15.92 34.58
C LEU A 29 35.43 16.04 33.10
N SER A 30 34.63 16.67 32.24
CA SER A 30 35.22 17.40 31.09
C SER A 30 34.33 18.57 30.65
N ASN A 31 34.78 19.77 31.03
CA ASN A 31 34.55 21.07 30.40
C ASN A 31 33.20 21.37 29.72
N GLY A 32 32.37 22.15 30.42
CA GLY A 32 32.13 23.54 29.99
C GLY A 32 31.42 23.78 28.65
N LYS A 33 30.48 22.93 28.26
CA LYS A 33 29.36 23.25 27.36
C LYS A 33 28.27 22.24 27.68
N ARG A 34 27.02 22.68 27.80
CA ARG A 34 25.86 21.84 28.18
C ARG A 34 25.79 20.62 27.23
N GLY A 35 26.39 19.51 27.65
CA GLY A 35 26.45 18.25 26.93
C GLY A 35 25.27 17.40 27.35
N SER A 36 24.49 16.99 26.35
CA SER A 36 23.30 16.14 26.47
C SER A 36 23.61 14.83 27.21
N LEU A 37 22.81 14.50 28.22
CA LEU A 37 22.98 13.44 29.22
C LEU A 37 22.73 12.00 28.71
N LEU A 38 23.00 11.69 27.44
CA LEU A 38 22.80 10.37 26.83
C LEU A 38 23.98 9.94 25.95
N ALA A 39 25.21 10.09 26.44
CA ALA A 39 26.41 9.63 25.74
C ALA A 39 26.82 8.20 26.17
N GLY A 40 25.85 7.31 26.37
CA GLY A 40 26.09 5.92 26.76
C GLY A 40 25.28 4.96 25.90
N PRO A 41 25.76 3.71 25.69
CA PRO A 41 25.07 2.73 24.86
C PRO A 41 23.72 2.33 25.47
N VAL A 42 22.66 2.38 24.65
CA VAL A 42 21.30 2.00 25.04
C VAL A 42 20.97 0.63 24.45
N LEU A 43 20.52 -0.29 25.29
CA LEU A 43 20.07 -1.62 24.87
C LEU A 43 18.60 -1.56 24.39
N VAL A 44 18.38 -1.82 23.11
CA VAL A 44 17.08 -1.79 22.42
C VAL A 44 16.79 -3.12 21.70
N ASP A 45 15.52 -3.43 21.54
CA ASP A 45 15.08 -4.55 20.70
C ASP A 45 15.36 -4.29 19.21
N ASP A 46 15.50 -5.37 18.43
CA ASP A 46 15.74 -5.28 16.97
C ASP A 46 14.63 -4.50 16.24
N THR A 47 13.39 -4.60 16.73
CA THR A 47 12.23 -3.87 16.18
C THR A 47 12.33 -2.37 16.46
N VAL A 48 12.75 -1.98 17.66
CA VAL A 48 12.97 -0.58 18.01
C VAL A 48 14.10 0.01 17.18
N LEU A 49 15.22 -0.70 17.05
CA LEU A 49 16.33 -0.26 16.21
C LEU A 49 15.90 -0.06 14.75
N ALA A 50 15.10 -0.99 14.19
CA ALA A 50 14.56 -0.87 12.85
C ALA A 50 13.62 0.36 12.71
N CYS A 51 12.76 0.63 13.70
CA CYS A 51 11.92 1.83 13.71
C CYS A 51 12.75 3.12 13.73
N PHE A 52 13.83 3.17 14.52
CA PHE A 52 14.72 4.34 14.60
C PHE A 52 15.48 4.58 13.29
N ASN A 53 15.98 3.53 12.64
CA ASN A 53 16.62 3.64 11.32
C ASN A 53 15.63 4.12 10.26
N GLN A 54 14.43 3.55 10.25
CA GLN A 54 13.41 3.98 9.30
C GLN A 54 12.92 5.40 9.57
N ALA A 55 12.87 5.84 10.84
CA ALA A 55 12.55 7.23 11.20
C ALA A 55 13.62 8.21 10.69
N TYR A 56 14.90 7.83 10.81
CA TYR A 56 16.02 8.58 10.25
C TYR A 56 15.92 8.69 8.73
N ASP A 57 15.62 7.59 8.03
CA ASP A 57 15.46 7.58 6.58
C ASP A 57 14.28 8.45 6.11
N ILE A 58 13.16 8.42 6.85
CA ILE A 58 12.00 9.30 6.57
C ILE A 58 12.40 10.76 6.78
N ALA A 59 13.07 11.11 7.87
CA ALA A 59 13.53 12.47 8.13
C ALA A 59 14.50 12.97 7.04
N ALA A 60 15.45 12.13 6.63
CA ALA A 60 16.39 12.44 5.56
C ALA A 60 15.69 12.61 4.20
N ALA A 61 14.71 11.76 3.87
CA ALA A 61 13.93 11.85 2.64
C ALA A 61 13.10 13.14 2.57
N HIS A 62 12.54 13.57 3.70
CA HIS A 62 11.78 14.82 3.82
C HIS A 62 12.67 16.06 4.07
N ARG A 63 14.00 15.89 4.09
CA ARG A 63 14.99 16.94 4.36
C ARG A 63 14.77 17.66 5.70
N ALA A 64 14.23 16.96 6.69
CA ALA A 64 14.10 17.48 8.04
C ALA A 64 15.49 17.68 8.65
N GLY A 65 15.70 18.77 9.38
CA GLY A 65 16.96 19.01 10.11
C GLY A 65 17.10 18.10 11.34
N GLU A 66 15.98 17.54 11.81
CA GLU A 66 15.93 16.69 12.98
C GLU A 66 14.98 15.48 12.85
N VAL A 67 15.34 14.37 13.47
CA VAL A 67 14.49 13.19 13.68
C VAL A 67 13.62 13.45 14.89
N ARG A 68 12.35 13.74 14.63
CA ARG A 68 11.32 14.00 15.66
C ARG A 68 10.46 12.78 15.98
N VAL A 69 9.67 12.88 17.04
CA VAL A 69 8.73 11.83 17.48
C VAL A 69 7.72 11.47 16.39
N GLU A 70 7.29 12.41 15.55
CA GLU A 70 6.36 12.12 14.44
C GLU A 70 6.99 11.20 13.39
N HIS A 71 8.29 11.35 13.13
CA HIS A 71 9.04 10.47 12.22
C HIS A 71 9.13 9.05 12.80
N LEU A 72 9.35 8.94 14.12
CA LEU A 72 9.33 7.66 14.83
C LEU A 72 7.94 7.01 14.77
N LEU A 73 6.87 7.74 15.05
CA LEU A 73 5.50 7.22 14.97
C LEU A 73 5.14 6.78 13.55
N ASN A 74 5.53 7.56 12.54
CA ASN A 74 5.31 7.17 11.15
C ASN A 74 6.09 5.87 10.81
N ALA A 75 7.33 5.72 11.26
CA ALA A 75 8.09 4.49 11.10
C ALA A 75 7.44 3.29 11.81
N MET A 76 6.93 3.49 13.03
CA MET A 76 6.21 2.45 13.79
C MET A 76 4.94 1.95 13.08
N THR A 77 4.29 2.77 12.26
CA THR A 77 3.14 2.33 11.44
C THR A 77 3.52 1.57 10.16
N ARG A 78 4.80 1.54 9.78
CA ARG A 78 5.28 0.92 8.53
C ARG A 78 5.90 -0.46 8.73
N LEU A 79 6.41 -0.76 9.92
CA LEU A 79 6.93 -2.08 10.27
C LEU A 79 5.81 -2.91 10.90
N ASP A 80 5.58 -4.13 10.39
CA ASP A 80 4.45 -4.97 10.80
C ASP A 80 4.47 -5.31 12.30
N SER A 81 5.66 -5.57 12.87
CA SER A 81 5.82 -5.90 14.28
C SER A 81 5.46 -4.74 15.21
N SER A 82 5.77 -3.49 14.82
CA SER A 82 5.39 -2.30 15.59
C SER A 82 3.96 -1.86 15.32
N ALA A 83 3.44 -2.07 14.11
CA ALA A 83 2.04 -1.85 13.78
C ALA A 83 1.14 -2.76 14.63
N ALA A 84 1.50 -4.05 14.78
CA ALA A 84 0.78 -4.97 15.65
C ALA A 84 0.78 -4.51 17.13
N ALA A 85 1.89 -3.97 17.63
CA ALA A 85 1.97 -3.41 18.99
C ALA A 85 1.11 -2.15 19.15
N LEU A 86 1.06 -1.28 18.13
CA LEU A 86 0.16 -0.13 18.11
C LEU A 86 -1.32 -0.55 18.15
N GLU A 87 -1.70 -1.55 17.35
CA GLU A 87 -3.07 -2.10 17.34
C GLU A 87 -3.44 -2.76 18.67
N ALA A 88 -2.50 -3.48 19.30
CA ALA A 88 -2.70 -4.08 20.62
C ALA A 88 -2.97 -3.01 21.71
N ASN A 89 -2.43 -1.81 21.56
CA ASN A 89 -2.70 -0.65 22.40
C ASN A 89 -3.95 0.15 21.95
N GLY A 90 -4.75 -0.40 21.04
CA GLY A 90 -6.00 0.17 20.56
C GLY A 90 -5.84 1.33 19.57
N ILE A 91 -4.66 1.53 18.99
CA ILE A 91 -4.39 2.66 18.09
C ILE A 91 -4.81 2.31 16.66
N ARG A 92 -5.54 3.22 16.00
CA ARG A 92 -5.91 3.08 14.59
C ARG A 92 -4.72 3.39 13.67
N VAL A 93 -3.93 2.36 13.33
CA VAL A 93 -2.66 2.48 12.58
C VAL A 93 -2.81 3.22 11.25
N VAL A 94 -3.83 2.92 10.45
CA VAL A 94 -4.05 3.56 9.13
C VAL A 94 -4.31 5.06 9.26
N ALA A 95 -5.09 5.46 10.27
CA ALA A 95 -5.42 6.86 10.53
C ALA A 95 -4.20 7.62 11.08
N LEU A 96 -3.48 7.00 12.02
CA LEU A 96 -2.23 7.53 12.57
C LEU A 96 -1.21 7.78 11.45
N LYS A 97 -0.97 6.79 10.58
CA LYS A 97 -0.03 6.87 9.45
C LYS A 97 -0.35 8.04 8.52
N ARG A 98 -1.62 8.23 8.18
CA ARG A 98 -2.05 9.34 7.32
C ARG A 98 -1.77 10.68 7.97
N GLU A 99 -2.13 10.84 9.25
CA GLU A 99 -1.94 12.09 9.98
C GLU A 99 -0.44 12.43 10.16
N THR A 100 0.38 11.46 10.58
CA THR A 100 1.83 11.66 10.73
C THR A 100 2.50 11.97 9.40
N ALA A 101 2.10 11.31 8.31
CA ALA A 101 2.58 11.63 6.97
C ALA A 101 2.19 13.06 6.53
N THR A 102 0.97 13.52 6.86
CA THR A 102 0.56 14.91 6.55
C THR A 102 1.35 15.95 7.33
N ILE A 103 1.68 15.68 8.60
CA ILE A 103 2.48 16.58 9.43
C ILE A 103 3.92 16.65 8.92
N ILE A 104 4.53 15.50 8.60
CA ILE A 104 5.88 15.44 8.04
C ILE A 104 5.94 16.15 6.68
N ALA A 105 4.94 15.95 5.81
CA ALA A 105 4.87 16.61 4.52
C ALA A 105 4.58 18.13 4.61
N GLY A 106 3.91 18.57 5.68
CA GLY A 106 3.62 19.98 5.95
C GLY A 106 4.84 20.80 6.39
N ASP A 107 5.93 20.16 6.78
CA ASP A 107 7.05 20.80 7.47
C ASP A 107 8.35 20.83 6.63
N ILE A 108 8.22 20.89 5.31
CA ILE A 108 9.35 20.96 4.37
C ILE A 108 10.09 22.29 4.57
N PRO A 109 11.39 22.29 4.95
CA PRO A 109 12.14 23.52 5.08
C PRO A 109 12.34 24.21 3.72
N ALA A 110 12.00 25.49 3.64
CA ALA A 110 12.00 26.31 2.43
C ALA A 110 13.39 26.70 1.88
N MET A 111 14.48 26.00 2.25
CA MET A 111 15.83 26.37 1.83
C MET A 111 16.33 25.58 0.60
N PRO A 112 16.79 26.27 -0.48
CA PRO A 112 17.33 25.63 -1.67
C PRO A 112 18.83 25.34 -1.46
N GLY A 113 19.14 24.18 -0.88
CA GLY A 113 20.50 23.66 -0.78
C GLY A 113 20.53 22.17 -1.11
N SER A 114 21.24 21.79 -2.17
CA SER A 114 21.40 20.40 -2.64
C SER A 114 22.48 19.65 -1.85
N SER A 115 22.43 19.70 -0.52
CA SER A 115 23.32 18.90 0.33
C SER A 115 22.53 17.76 0.97
N PRO A 116 23.07 16.54 1.05
CA PRO A 116 22.47 15.50 1.90
C PRO A 116 22.39 16.04 3.34
N VAL A 117 21.18 16.03 3.90
CA VAL A 117 20.95 16.45 5.28
C VAL A 117 21.15 15.21 6.14
N SER A 118 22.07 15.27 7.11
CA SER A 118 22.17 14.29 8.18
C SER A 118 21.31 14.77 9.36
N PRO A 119 20.05 14.29 9.48
CA PRO A 119 19.16 14.75 10.55
C PRO A 119 19.71 14.32 11.91
N ARG A 120 19.62 15.22 12.89
CA ARG A 120 19.99 14.93 14.29
C ARG A 120 18.73 14.58 15.09
N ARG A 121 18.81 13.79 16.16
CA ARG A 121 17.64 13.60 17.04
C ARG A 121 17.16 14.93 17.60
N SER A 122 15.83 15.03 17.71
CA SER A 122 15.19 16.06 18.51
C SER A 122 15.38 15.78 20.01
N ASP A 123 15.37 16.85 20.82
CA ASP A 123 15.48 16.73 22.28
C ASP A 123 14.30 15.94 22.87
N ASP A 124 13.09 16.09 22.31
CA ASP A 124 11.91 15.32 22.71
C ASP A 124 12.10 13.81 22.50
N LEU A 125 12.67 13.42 21.36
CA LEU A 125 12.97 12.03 21.04
C LEU A 125 14.02 11.44 21.99
N ALA A 126 15.01 12.27 22.36
CA ALA A 126 16.02 11.91 23.34
C ALA A 126 15.41 11.67 24.74
N GLU A 127 14.47 12.51 25.17
CA GLU A 127 13.79 12.37 26.46
C GLU A 127 12.88 11.13 26.49
N VAL A 128 12.12 10.87 25.42
CA VAL A 128 11.30 9.65 25.31
C VAL A 128 12.16 8.40 25.46
N LEU A 129 13.30 8.33 24.76
CA LEU A 129 14.22 7.20 24.87
C LEU A 129 14.83 7.07 26.28
N LYS A 130 15.14 8.20 26.94
CA LYS A 130 15.65 8.21 28.31
C LYS A 130 14.65 7.59 29.29
N PHE A 131 13.39 8.00 29.23
CA PHE A 131 12.35 7.46 30.09
C PHE A 131 12.07 5.98 29.78
N ALA A 132 12.05 5.60 28.49
CA ALA A 132 11.86 4.21 28.08
C ALA A 132 13.00 3.31 28.57
N THR A 133 14.24 3.80 28.51
CA THR A 133 15.42 3.11 29.06
C THR A 133 15.29 2.93 30.57
N ALA A 134 14.76 3.93 31.30
CA ALA A 134 14.54 3.81 32.74
C ALA A 134 13.44 2.77 33.08
N LEU A 135 12.41 2.61 32.23
CA LEU A 135 11.40 1.56 32.38
C LEU A 135 11.98 0.17 32.10
N ALA A 136 12.70 0.01 30.99
CA ALA A 136 13.35 -1.23 30.60
C ALA A 136 14.40 -1.70 31.63
N ALA A 137 15.17 -0.77 32.19
CA ALA A 137 16.15 -1.04 33.25
C ALA A 137 15.50 -1.62 34.52
N ARG A 138 14.27 -1.19 34.88
CA ARG A 138 13.53 -1.77 36.00
C ARG A 138 13.13 -3.23 35.74
N ARG A 139 12.86 -3.57 34.48
CA ARG A 139 12.50 -4.92 34.04
C ARG A 139 13.71 -5.80 33.73
N LYS A 140 14.92 -5.22 33.66
CA LYS A 140 16.17 -5.87 33.20
C LYS A 140 16.04 -6.45 31.79
N THR A 141 15.27 -5.77 30.95
CA THR A 141 15.07 -6.14 29.53
C THR A 141 15.61 -5.03 28.63
N ALA A 142 15.73 -5.32 27.34
CA ALA A 142 15.94 -4.29 26.34
C ALA A 142 14.69 -3.40 26.21
N VAL A 143 14.88 -2.18 25.70
CA VAL A 143 13.78 -1.24 25.43
C VAL A 143 12.93 -1.80 24.29
N SER A 144 11.63 -1.97 24.57
CA SER A 144 10.65 -2.44 23.60
C SER A 144 9.76 -1.30 23.08
N ILE A 145 8.96 -1.59 22.04
CA ILE A 145 7.98 -0.65 21.49
C ILE A 145 6.92 -0.26 22.55
N ASP A 146 6.54 -1.20 23.42
CA ASP A 146 5.59 -0.93 24.51
C ASP A 146 6.14 0.06 25.53
N ASP A 147 7.46 0.06 25.81
CA ASP A 147 8.08 1.06 26.69
C ASP A 147 7.97 2.47 26.10
N LEU A 148 8.20 2.60 24.80
CA LEU A 148 8.08 3.87 24.08
C LEU A 148 6.63 4.37 24.10
N LEU A 149 5.66 3.49 23.85
CA LEU A 149 4.24 3.83 23.91
C LEU A 149 3.80 4.21 25.32
N GLN A 150 4.26 3.48 26.34
CA GLN A 150 3.96 3.79 27.73
C GLN A 150 4.46 5.20 28.11
N VAL A 151 5.69 5.55 27.74
CA VAL A 151 6.24 6.90 27.99
C VAL A 151 5.41 7.98 27.30
N LEU A 152 5.06 7.77 26.03
CA LEU A 152 4.25 8.71 25.25
C LEU A 152 2.83 8.88 25.81
N PHE A 153 2.26 7.86 26.46
CA PHE A 153 0.97 7.94 27.15
C PHE A 153 1.04 8.55 28.55
N ASP A 154 2.16 8.39 29.25
CA ASP A 154 2.35 8.92 30.61
C ASP A 154 2.68 10.43 30.60
N HIS A 155 3.42 10.91 29.59
CA HIS A 155 3.92 12.29 29.51
C HIS A 155 3.14 13.13 28.48
N ARG A 156 1.81 13.14 28.62
CA ARG A 156 0.86 13.62 27.59
C ARG A 156 1.01 15.07 27.15
N SER A 157 1.47 15.94 28.04
CA SER A 157 1.61 17.38 27.80
C SER A 157 3.03 17.83 27.43
N GLU A 158 4.01 16.92 27.49
CA GLU A 158 5.42 17.26 27.31
C GLU A 158 5.86 17.12 25.86
N PHE A 159 5.22 16.23 25.09
CA PHE A 159 5.56 15.95 23.70
C PHE A 159 4.41 16.36 22.76
N GLY A 160 4.69 17.10 21.69
CA GLY A 160 3.64 17.48 20.73
C GLY A 160 2.93 16.29 20.07
N ALA A 161 3.61 15.15 19.96
CA ALA A 161 3.13 13.93 19.32
C ALA A 161 2.26 13.02 20.22
N SER A 162 2.24 13.20 21.54
CA SER A 162 1.40 12.38 22.44
C SER A 162 -0.09 12.70 22.30
N GLU A 163 -0.45 13.96 22.08
CA GLU A 163 -1.83 14.39 21.76
C GLU A 163 -2.32 13.79 20.43
N LEU A 164 -1.41 13.63 19.47
CA LEU A 164 -1.70 12.99 18.20
C LEU A 164 -2.07 11.52 18.42
N LEU A 165 -1.25 10.76 19.16
CA LEU A 165 -1.53 9.36 19.48
C LEU A 165 -2.88 9.17 20.17
N MET A 166 -3.19 10.01 21.17
CA MET A 166 -4.43 9.92 21.95
C MET A 166 -5.70 10.09 21.10
N ARG A 167 -5.64 10.87 20.03
CA ARG A 167 -6.75 11.04 19.08
C ARG A 167 -7.08 9.76 18.30
N PHE A 168 -6.10 8.87 18.17
CA PHE A 168 -6.23 7.63 17.42
C PHE A 168 -6.30 6.39 18.28
N VAL A 169 -6.10 6.50 19.60
CA VAL A 169 -6.55 5.47 20.54
C VAL A 169 -8.06 5.32 20.35
N ALA A 170 -8.49 4.13 19.96
CA ALA A 170 -9.89 3.76 19.87
C ALA A 170 -10.49 3.96 21.26
N ARG A 171 -11.21 5.08 21.42
CA ARG A 171 -12.07 5.26 22.57
C ARG A 171 -13.07 4.10 22.49
N ALA A 172 -12.90 3.13 23.38
CA ALA A 172 -13.97 2.19 23.70
C ALA A 172 -15.08 3.04 24.32
N GLU A 173 -15.88 3.66 23.46
CA GLU A 173 -17.18 4.15 23.85
C GLU A 173 -17.94 2.91 24.34
N PRO A 174 -18.35 2.84 25.62
CA PRO A 174 -19.22 1.77 26.05
C PRO A 174 -20.47 1.92 25.19
N LEU A 175 -20.68 0.99 24.26
CA LEU A 175 -21.92 0.92 23.52
C LEU A 175 -23.05 0.98 24.56
N PRO A 176 -23.98 1.94 24.47
CA PRO A 176 -25.15 1.90 25.31
C PRO A 176 -25.82 0.54 25.08
N PRO A 177 -26.29 -0.14 26.13
CA PRO A 177 -26.90 -1.45 25.97
C PRO A 177 -28.02 -1.32 24.95
N LEU A 178 -28.01 -2.20 23.94
CA LEU A 178 -29.08 -2.32 22.95
C LEU A 178 -30.37 -2.74 23.65
N THR A 179 -31.06 -1.81 24.31
CA THR A 179 -32.47 -1.95 24.64
C THR A 179 -33.25 -1.73 23.36
N ARG A 180 -33.35 -2.81 22.58
CA ARG A 180 -34.34 -2.98 21.53
C ARG A 180 -35.72 -2.88 22.19
N SER A 181 -36.35 -1.71 22.12
CA SER A 181 -37.80 -1.60 22.34
C SER A 181 -38.50 -2.17 21.12
N GLU A 182 -38.76 -3.49 21.13
CA GLU A 182 -39.72 -4.12 20.23
C GLU A 182 -41.13 -3.60 20.54
N PRO A 183 -41.85 -2.96 19.61
CA PRO A 183 -43.29 -2.90 19.70
C PRO A 183 -43.82 -4.29 19.35
N ARG A 184 -44.41 -4.94 20.34
CA ARG A 184 -45.20 -6.16 20.19
C ARG A 184 -46.29 -5.93 19.14
N TYR A 185 -46.22 -6.65 18.02
CA TYR A 185 -47.40 -6.97 17.24
C TYR A 185 -47.41 -8.47 16.95
N ALA A 186 -48.29 -9.17 17.64
CA ALA A 186 -48.60 -10.57 17.38
C ALA A 186 -49.43 -10.66 16.07
N PRO A 187 -49.17 -11.62 15.18
CA PRO A 187 -50.02 -11.80 14.01
C PRO A 187 -51.30 -12.57 14.43
N PRO A 188 -52.50 -12.06 14.12
CA PRO A 188 -53.70 -12.87 14.24
C PRO A 188 -53.72 -13.88 13.09
N ARG A 189 -53.84 -15.16 13.45
CA ARG A 189 -54.13 -16.25 12.52
C ARG A 189 -55.56 -16.08 12.00
N TYR A 190 -55.70 -15.71 10.73
CA TYR A 190 -56.87 -16.04 9.94
C TYR A 190 -56.43 -16.85 8.73
N ALA A 191 -56.70 -18.14 8.79
CA ALA A 191 -56.80 -18.97 7.61
C ALA A 191 -58.17 -18.67 6.98
N VAL A 192 -58.17 -18.00 5.82
CA VAL A 192 -59.27 -18.06 4.88
C VAL A 192 -58.68 -18.26 3.49
N ASP A 193 -59.11 -19.37 2.92
CA ASP A 193 -58.82 -19.91 1.61
C ASP A 193 -59.43 -19.02 0.51
N TYR A 194 -58.61 -18.48 -0.38
CA TYR A 194 -59.05 -18.01 -1.70
C TYR A 194 -57.95 -18.28 -2.73
N GLY A 195 -58.16 -19.36 -3.48
CA GLY A 195 -58.11 -19.35 -4.94
C GLY A 195 -56.97 -18.57 -5.60
N ARG A 196 -55.94 -19.30 -6.00
CA ARG A 196 -54.99 -18.95 -7.06
C ARG A 196 -55.70 -18.32 -8.28
N PRO A 197 -55.46 -17.06 -8.64
CA PRO A 197 -55.77 -16.56 -9.97
C PRO A 197 -54.58 -16.84 -10.88
N LEU A 198 -54.80 -17.72 -11.85
CA LEU A 198 -54.01 -17.81 -13.06
C LEU A 198 -54.11 -16.47 -13.81
N TYR A 199 -53.09 -15.62 -13.71
CA TYR A 199 -52.77 -14.66 -14.76
C TYR A 199 -51.47 -15.12 -15.44
N ARG A 200 -51.62 -16.13 -16.30
CA ARG A 200 -50.72 -16.33 -17.43
C ARG A 200 -51.01 -15.18 -18.38
N ASN A 201 -50.18 -14.13 -18.30
CA ASN A 201 -50.25 -13.02 -19.24
C ASN A 201 -49.64 -13.51 -20.56
N GLU A 202 -50.49 -13.83 -21.53
CA GLU A 202 -50.11 -14.03 -22.92
C GLU A 202 -49.74 -12.67 -23.52
N TYR A 203 -48.49 -12.25 -23.32
CA TYR A 203 -47.86 -11.36 -24.28
C TYR A 203 -47.34 -12.23 -25.42
N LEU A 204 -47.99 -12.11 -26.58
CA LEU A 204 -47.41 -12.46 -27.86
C LEU A 204 -46.08 -11.69 -27.98
N GLY A 205 -44.98 -12.37 -27.71
CA GLY A 205 -43.63 -11.86 -27.93
C GLY A 205 -43.51 -11.47 -29.41
N THR A 206 -43.10 -10.24 -29.65
CA THR A 206 -42.84 -9.78 -31.01
C THR A 206 -41.65 -10.56 -31.60
N GLN A 207 -41.56 -10.77 -32.92
CA GLN A 207 -40.41 -11.48 -33.53
C GLN A 207 -39.06 -10.88 -33.11
N THR A 208 -39.05 -9.59 -32.77
CA THR A 208 -37.90 -8.87 -32.21
C THR A 208 -37.51 -9.36 -30.82
N ASP A 209 -38.46 -9.71 -29.95
CA ASP A 209 -38.16 -10.27 -28.62
C ASP A 209 -37.58 -11.69 -28.72
N ALA A 210 -38.05 -12.49 -29.69
CA ALA A 210 -37.49 -13.82 -29.94
C ALA A 210 -36.05 -13.77 -30.47
N MET A 211 -35.73 -12.81 -31.35
CA MET A 211 -34.36 -12.59 -31.82
C MET A 211 -33.45 -11.97 -30.77
N GLN A 212 -33.98 -11.10 -29.90
CA GLN A 212 -33.22 -10.55 -28.78
C GLN A 212 -32.93 -11.64 -27.74
N ASN A 213 -33.91 -12.47 -27.40
CA ASN A 213 -33.73 -13.57 -26.46
C ASN A 213 -32.73 -14.61 -26.99
N SER A 214 -32.76 -14.94 -28.29
CA SER A 214 -31.78 -15.88 -28.87
C SER A 214 -30.36 -15.30 -28.92
N ARG A 215 -30.22 -13.99 -29.12
CA ARG A 215 -28.94 -13.29 -29.10
C ARG A 215 -28.39 -13.11 -27.67
N ILE A 216 -29.28 -12.92 -26.70
CA ILE A 216 -28.91 -12.91 -25.27
C ILE A 216 -28.46 -14.31 -24.85
N GLU A 217 -29.16 -15.35 -25.27
CA GLU A 217 -28.79 -16.74 -24.96
C GLU A 217 -27.47 -17.16 -25.60
N SER A 218 -27.17 -16.72 -26.83
CA SER A 218 -25.88 -16.97 -27.48
C SER A 218 -24.73 -16.19 -26.84
N LEU A 219 -24.97 -14.95 -26.40
CA LEU A 219 -23.99 -14.18 -25.63
C LEU A 219 -23.74 -14.81 -24.27
N GLU A 220 -24.77 -15.32 -23.59
CA GLU A 220 -24.61 -16.03 -22.32
C GLU A 220 -23.81 -17.32 -22.48
N GLN A 221 -24.05 -18.08 -23.55
CA GLN A 221 -23.24 -19.26 -23.88
C GLN A 221 -21.78 -18.90 -24.20
N ALA A 222 -21.54 -17.82 -24.95
CA ALA A 222 -20.18 -17.36 -25.25
C ALA A 222 -19.44 -16.90 -23.99
N VAL A 223 -20.11 -16.16 -23.10
CA VAL A 223 -19.53 -15.71 -21.82
C VAL A 223 -19.24 -16.90 -20.91
N ARG A 224 -20.10 -17.92 -20.85
CA ARG A 224 -19.84 -19.15 -20.09
C ARG A 224 -18.67 -19.94 -20.68
N ALA A 225 -18.56 -20.02 -22.01
CA ALA A 225 -17.44 -20.69 -22.68
C ALA A 225 -16.11 -19.97 -22.41
N LEU A 226 -16.08 -18.63 -22.54
CA LEU A 226 -14.90 -17.82 -22.19
C LEU A 226 -14.53 -17.93 -20.72
N GLY A 227 -15.52 -17.98 -19.82
CA GLY A 227 -15.30 -18.20 -18.39
C GLY A 227 -14.66 -19.56 -18.09
N GLN A 228 -15.08 -20.61 -18.81
CA GLN A 228 -14.47 -21.93 -18.69
C GLN A 228 -13.05 -21.96 -19.25
N ASP A 229 -12.80 -21.32 -20.38
CA ASP A 229 -11.48 -21.26 -21.01
C ASP A 229 -10.47 -20.52 -20.13
N LEU A 230 -10.86 -19.36 -19.59
CA LEU A 230 -10.03 -18.57 -18.69
C LEU A 230 -9.77 -19.29 -17.34
N SER A 231 -10.72 -20.10 -16.88
CA SER A 231 -10.51 -20.99 -15.73
C SER A 231 -9.52 -22.10 -16.04
N ASN A 232 -9.58 -22.68 -17.25
CA ASN A 232 -8.64 -23.72 -17.69
C ASN A 232 -7.22 -23.16 -17.84
N GLU A 233 -7.06 -21.98 -18.46
CA GLU A 233 -5.77 -21.29 -18.57
C GLU A 233 -5.19 -20.97 -17.20
N ARG A 234 -6.01 -20.46 -16.26
CA ARG A 234 -5.58 -20.25 -14.87
C ARG A 234 -5.13 -21.53 -14.19
N HIS A 235 -5.78 -22.66 -14.45
CA HIS A 235 -5.34 -23.95 -13.92
C HIS A 235 -4.01 -24.41 -14.53
N VAL A 236 -3.81 -24.22 -15.84
CA VAL A 236 -2.54 -24.54 -16.51
C VAL A 236 -1.40 -23.67 -15.96
N ILE A 237 -1.61 -22.36 -15.85
CA ILE A 237 -0.62 -21.42 -15.31
C ILE A 237 -0.33 -21.74 -13.83
N ALA A 238 -1.36 -22.06 -13.03
CA ALA A 238 -1.16 -22.42 -11.63
C ALA A 238 -0.39 -23.73 -11.46
N ASN A 239 -0.57 -24.70 -12.36
CA ASN A 239 0.23 -25.93 -12.36
C ASN A 239 1.67 -25.65 -12.76
N LEU A 240 1.89 -24.83 -13.79
CA LEU A 240 3.22 -24.46 -14.26
C LEU A 240 4.01 -23.66 -13.22
N MET A 241 3.33 -22.76 -12.49
CA MET A 241 3.92 -22.06 -11.34
C MET A 241 4.21 -22.99 -10.17
N ARG A 242 3.35 -23.98 -9.91
CA ARG A 242 3.60 -24.98 -8.87
C ARG A 242 4.79 -25.86 -9.21
N ASP A 243 4.96 -26.21 -10.48
CA ASP A 243 6.09 -27.00 -10.96
C ASP A 243 7.39 -26.17 -10.93
N PHE A 244 7.35 -24.90 -11.33
CA PHE A 244 8.48 -23.98 -11.17
C PHE A 244 8.86 -23.76 -9.69
N ALA A 245 7.87 -23.63 -8.80
CA ALA A 245 8.13 -23.53 -7.36
C ALA A 245 8.74 -24.82 -6.79
N ARG A 246 8.36 -25.99 -7.31
CA ARG A 246 8.98 -27.28 -6.93
C ARG A 246 10.42 -27.39 -7.45
N ASP A 247 10.67 -27.00 -8.70
CA ASP A 247 12.00 -27.06 -9.31
C ASP A 247 12.96 -26.07 -8.63
N THR A 248 12.50 -24.87 -8.28
CA THR A 248 13.33 -23.90 -7.55
C THR A 248 13.68 -24.37 -6.14
N VAL A 249 12.75 -24.99 -5.42
CA VAL A 249 13.02 -25.61 -4.11
C VAL A 249 13.99 -26.80 -4.25
N ALA A 250 13.83 -27.63 -5.29
CA ALA A 250 14.76 -28.72 -5.57
C ALA A 250 16.17 -28.20 -5.87
N HIS A 251 16.30 -27.12 -6.65
CA HIS A 251 17.59 -26.48 -6.92
C HIS A 251 18.22 -25.84 -5.69
N GLN A 252 17.43 -25.23 -4.80
CA GLN A 252 17.94 -24.66 -3.55
C GLN A 252 18.40 -25.75 -2.56
N ASP A 253 17.69 -26.88 -2.47
CA ASP A 253 18.10 -28.01 -1.61
C ASP A 253 19.37 -28.69 -2.14
N ASP A 254 19.51 -28.81 -3.46
CA ASP A 254 20.70 -29.37 -4.11
C ASP A 254 21.91 -28.43 -4.00
N GLN A 255 21.71 -27.12 -4.18
CA GLN A 255 22.74 -26.12 -3.91
C GLN A 255 23.14 -26.09 -2.43
N GLY A 256 22.18 -26.21 -1.52
CA GLY A 256 22.44 -26.26 -0.07
C GLY A 256 23.24 -27.50 0.34
N ARG A 257 22.87 -28.68 -0.16
CA ARG A 257 23.62 -29.93 0.08
C ARG A 257 25.03 -29.87 -0.49
N THR A 258 25.20 -29.37 -1.71
CA THR A 258 26.51 -29.27 -2.35
C THR A 258 27.40 -28.22 -1.67
N HIS A 259 26.83 -27.07 -1.24
CA HIS A 259 27.56 -26.10 -0.41
C HIS A 259 27.97 -26.68 0.95
N ALA A 260 27.10 -27.43 1.60
CA ALA A 260 27.42 -28.06 2.88
C ALA A 260 28.57 -29.08 2.75
N VAL A 261 28.59 -29.88 1.67
CA VAL A 261 29.68 -30.82 1.38
C VAL A 261 31.00 -30.10 1.08
N LEU A 262 30.97 -28.96 0.40
CA LEU A 262 32.15 -28.13 0.16
C LEU A 262 32.69 -27.50 1.45
N ILE A 263 31.80 -26.98 2.31
CA ILE A 263 32.19 -26.39 3.60
C ILE A 263 32.77 -27.44 4.54
N ASP A 264 32.17 -28.63 4.61
CA ASP A 264 32.67 -29.74 5.42
C ASP A 264 34.04 -30.22 4.95
N ARG A 265 34.27 -30.29 3.63
CA ARG A 265 35.58 -30.63 3.04
C ARG A 265 36.64 -29.55 3.22
N ILE A 266 36.27 -28.27 3.15
CA ILE A 266 37.17 -27.14 3.43
C ILE A 266 37.53 -27.14 4.93
N GLY A 267 36.58 -27.37 5.81
CA GLY A 267 36.84 -27.53 7.25
C GLY A 267 37.74 -28.73 7.56
N SER A 268 37.56 -29.84 6.85
CA SER A 268 38.45 -31.01 6.94
C SER A 268 39.88 -30.68 6.48
N LEU A 269 40.04 -29.93 5.38
CA LEU A 269 41.35 -29.45 4.91
C LEU A 269 42.02 -28.51 5.92
N GLU A 270 41.25 -27.62 6.54
CA GLU A 270 41.75 -26.72 7.57
C GLU A 270 42.18 -27.48 8.83
N SER A 271 41.42 -28.50 9.23
CA SER A 271 41.77 -29.36 10.38
C SER A 271 43.06 -30.17 10.13
N ALA A 272 43.24 -30.71 8.91
CA ALA A 272 44.45 -31.43 8.53
C ALA A 272 45.66 -30.49 8.42
N PHE A 273 45.47 -29.24 7.99
CA PHE A 273 46.51 -28.22 7.97
C PHE A 273 46.93 -27.77 9.38
N ARG A 274 45.96 -27.68 10.31
CA ARG A 274 46.23 -27.39 11.72
C ARG A 274 46.92 -28.56 12.44
N GLU A 275 46.55 -29.81 12.16
CA GLU A 275 47.22 -31.00 12.70
C GLU A 275 48.63 -31.20 12.13
N GLY A 276 48.87 -30.85 10.85
CA GLY A 276 50.20 -30.89 10.23
C GLY A 276 51.15 -29.76 10.66
N GLY A 277 50.65 -28.73 11.33
CA GLY A 277 51.41 -27.53 11.71
C GLY A 277 52.22 -27.64 13.00
N THR A 278 52.07 -28.72 13.78
CA THR A 278 52.72 -28.86 15.10
C THR A 278 53.52 -30.16 15.23
N SER A 279 54.49 -30.39 14.35
CA SER A 279 55.77 -31.06 14.67
C SER A 279 56.55 -31.36 13.39
N THR A 280 57.82 -31.00 13.37
CA THR A 280 58.83 -31.56 12.46
C THR A 280 59.82 -32.35 13.31
N PRO A 281 60.40 -33.49 12.84
CA PRO A 281 61.04 -33.59 11.51
C PRO A 281 60.82 -34.90 10.72
N ALA A 282 61.17 -34.83 9.43
CA ALA A 282 61.50 -35.91 8.48
C ALA A 282 60.35 -36.83 7.99
N GLY A 283 59.96 -36.63 6.73
CA GLY A 283 58.99 -37.46 6.00
C GLY A 283 57.65 -36.76 5.82
N VAL A 284 57.59 -35.69 5.02
CA VAL A 284 56.33 -35.06 4.68
C VAL A 284 55.61 -35.98 3.68
N ASP A 285 54.50 -36.58 4.10
CA ASP A 285 53.57 -37.30 3.22
C ASP A 285 52.85 -36.32 2.28
N THR A 286 53.60 -35.70 1.37
CA THR A 286 53.09 -34.86 0.28
C THR A 286 52.17 -35.65 -0.66
N SER A 287 52.27 -36.98 -0.65
CA SER A 287 51.43 -37.87 -1.43
C SER A 287 49.94 -37.78 -1.06
N GLY A 288 49.60 -37.55 0.21
CA GLY A 288 48.20 -37.39 0.65
C GLY A 288 47.58 -36.05 0.24
N LEU A 289 48.38 -34.98 0.21
CA LEU A 289 47.98 -33.66 -0.29
C LEU A 289 47.80 -33.67 -1.82
N VAL A 290 48.71 -34.32 -2.55
CA VAL A 290 48.63 -34.47 -4.01
C VAL A 290 47.41 -35.31 -4.42
N ALA A 291 47.11 -36.41 -3.70
CA ALA A 291 45.91 -37.20 -3.95
C ALA A 291 44.62 -36.39 -3.72
N LYS A 292 44.57 -35.60 -2.63
CA LYS A 292 43.41 -34.75 -2.32
C LYS A 292 43.26 -33.57 -3.30
N LEU A 293 44.36 -33.02 -3.82
CA LEU A 293 44.32 -32.02 -4.90
C LEU A 293 43.80 -32.63 -6.19
N GLY A 294 44.21 -33.86 -6.52
CA GLY A 294 43.67 -34.61 -7.66
C GLY A 294 42.16 -34.89 -7.54
N ASP A 295 41.68 -35.20 -6.33
CA ASP A 295 40.24 -35.38 -6.08
C ASP A 295 39.45 -34.07 -6.24
N ILE A 296 40.06 -32.93 -5.89
CA ILE A 296 39.45 -31.59 -6.08
C ILE A 296 39.43 -31.22 -7.56
N GLU A 297 40.50 -31.51 -8.30
CA GLU A 297 40.59 -31.30 -9.74
C GLU A 297 39.53 -32.12 -10.49
N ALA A 298 39.41 -33.41 -10.17
CA ALA A 298 38.39 -34.29 -10.75
C ALA A 298 36.97 -33.83 -10.44
N ALA A 299 36.72 -33.28 -9.24
CA ALA A 299 35.42 -32.73 -8.87
C ALA A 299 35.11 -31.40 -9.59
N LEU A 300 36.11 -30.56 -9.82
CA LEU A 300 35.96 -29.32 -10.59
C LEU A 300 35.69 -29.61 -12.07
N GLU A 301 36.35 -30.63 -12.64
CA GLU A 301 36.06 -31.09 -14.01
C GLU A 301 34.62 -31.62 -14.13
N LEU A 302 34.17 -32.43 -13.16
CA LEU A 302 32.78 -32.92 -13.13
C LEU A 302 31.77 -31.76 -13.07
N ARG A 303 32.04 -30.75 -12.23
CA ARG A 303 31.20 -29.55 -12.08
C ARG A 303 31.17 -28.70 -13.35
N LEU A 304 32.30 -28.54 -14.03
CA LEU A 304 32.37 -27.85 -15.32
C LEU A 304 31.58 -28.61 -16.39
N GLN A 305 31.63 -29.94 -16.37
CA GLN A 305 30.90 -30.78 -17.30
C GLN A 305 29.39 -30.72 -17.04
N GLU A 306 28.93 -30.79 -15.79
CA GLU A 306 27.53 -30.60 -15.43
C GLU A 306 27.03 -29.18 -15.77
N MET A 307 27.85 -28.16 -15.50
CA MET A 307 27.54 -26.78 -15.86
C MET A 307 27.40 -26.64 -17.39
N SER A 308 28.32 -27.21 -18.18
CA SER A 308 28.23 -27.20 -19.65
C SER A 308 26.98 -27.92 -20.17
N GLN A 309 26.58 -29.02 -19.53
CA GLN A 309 25.34 -29.72 -19.88
C GLN A 309 24.12 -28.85 -19.56
N SER A 310 24.09 -28.20 -18.39
CA SER A 310 23.00 -27.28 -18.04
C SER A 310 22.89 -26.08 -18.99
N TRP A 311 24.03 -25.53 -19.44
CA TRP A 311 24.09 -24.47 -20.44
C TRP A 311 23.60 -24.95 -21.82
N SER A 312 23.90 -26.19 -22.21
CA SER A 312 23.39 -26.75 -23.47
C SER A 312 21.87 -26.90 -23.46
N VAL A 313 21.29 -27.35 -22.35
CA VAL A 313 19.83 -27.48 -22.20
C VAL A 313 19.15 -26.11 -22.21
N LEU A 314 19.70 -25.12 -21.50
CA LEU A 314 19.23 -23.74 -21.53
C LEU A 314 19.31 -23.14 -22.95
N SER A 315 20.41 -23.37 -23.67
CA SER A 315 20.59 -22.92 -25.05
C SER A 315 19.56 -23.54 -26.00
N THR A 316 19.32 -24.84 -25.90
CA THR A 316 18.27 -25.50 -26.70
C THR A 316 16.87 -24.98 -26.41
N ARG A 317 16.53 -24.72 -25.14
CA ARG A 317 15.24 -24.11 -24.75
C ARG A 317 15.10 -22.67 -25.25
N LEU A 318 16.18 -21.90 -25.24
CA LEU A 318 16.21 -20.55 -25.80
C LEU A 318 16.01 -20.56 -27.32
N GLN A 319 16.65 -21.50 -28.03
CA GLN A 319 16.43 -21.68 -29.47
C GLN A 319 15.01 -22.13 -29.80
N GLU A 320 14.41 -22.98 -28.96
CA GLU A 320 13.01 -23.41 -29.10
C GLU A 320 12.02 -22.26 -28.83
N LEU A 321 12.32 -21.40 -27.84
CA LEU A 321 11.59 -20.15 -27.60
C LEU A 321 11.75 -19.17 -28.76
N GLU A 322 12.95 -19.03 -29.31
CA GLU A 322 13.20 -18.19 -30.48
C GLU A 322 12.42 -18.70 -31.71
N ALA A 323 12.40 -20.01 -31.92
CA ALA A 323 11.65 -20.64 -33.01
C ALA A 323 10.13 -20.45 -32.84
N THR A 324 9.60 -20.57 -31.62
CA THR A 324 8.18 -20.35 -31.33
C THR A 324 7.78 -18.88 -31.42
N ILE A 325 8.68 -17.94 -31.09
CA ILE A 325 8.46 -16.51 -31.31
C ILE A 325 8.49 -16.17 -32.81
N LYS A 326 9.44 -16.73 -33.58
CA LYS A 326 9.51 -16.55 -35.04
C LYS A 326 8.32 -17.16 -35.78
N GLN A 327 7.73 -18.23 -35.24
CA GLN A 327 6.54 -18.86 -35.80
C GLN A 327 5.22 -18.19 -35.39
N ARG A 328 5.26 -17.12 -34.57
CA ARG A 328 4.08 -16.32 -34.25
C ARG A 328 3.84 -15.28 -35.34
N PRO A 329 2.86 -15.44 -36.26
CA PRO A 329 2.56 -14.41 -37.23
C PRO A 329 1.90 -13.22 -36.51
N VAL A 330 2.65 -12.14 -36.35
CA VAL A 330 2.07 -10.83 -36.02
C VAL A 330 1.60 -10.22 -37.33
N SER A 331 0.30 -10.30 -37.59
CA SER A 331 -0.36 -9.46 -38.58
C SER A 331 -0.42 -8.03 -38.05
N LEU A 332 0.57 -7.20 -38.39
CA LEU A 332 0.46 -5.75 -38.34
C LEU A 332 1.17 -5.16 -39.55
N GLU A 333 0.38 -4.41 -40.30
CA GLU A 333 0.77 -3.60 -41.46
C GLU A 333 1.77 -2.50 -41.07
N ALA A 334 2.43 -1.94 -42.10
CA ALA A 334 3.38 -0.83 -42.09
C ALA A 334 4.83 -1.21 -41.71
N GLY A 335 5.61 -1.50 -42.76
CA GLY A 335 7.03 -1.76 -42.69
C GLY A 335 7.86 -0.51 -42.38
N ALA A 336 8.80 -0.70 -41.47
CA ALA A 336 10.10 -0.04 -41.41
C ALA A 336 11.04 -0.99 -40.64
N GLY A 337 11.50 -2.02 -41.35
CA GLY A 337 12.42 -3.03 -40.81
C GLY A 337 13.88 -2.58 -40.94
N LEU A 338 14.70 -3.06 -40.01
CA LEU A 338 16.13 -2.83 -39.76
C LEU A 338 17.12 -3.00 -40.94
N GLU A 339 16.68 -3.07 -42.21
CA GLU A 339 17.58 -3.20 -43.37
C GLU A 339 18.26 -1.88 -43.76
N ASP A 340 17.77 -0.74 -43.27
CA ASP A 340 18.26 0.60 -43.67
C ASP A 340 19.56 1.04 -42.96
N ILE A 341 19.98 0.35 -41.89
CA ILE A 341 21.21 0.70 -41.15
C ILE A 341 22.45 0.04 -41.78
N ASN A 342 22.30 -1.14 -42.40
CA ASN A 342 23.40 -1.83 -43.07
C ASN A 342 23.77 -1.22 -44.43
N GLN A 343 22.94 -0.35 -45.01
CA GLN A 343 23.25 0.35 -46.26
C GLN A 343 23.97 1.69 -46.05
N VAL A 344 24.10 2.18 -44.81
CA VAL A 344 24.71 3.49 -44.51
C VAL A 344 26.23 3.40 -44.26
N ILE A 345 26.80 2.20 -44.10
CA ILE A 345 28.25 2.03 -43.85
C ILE A 345 28.91 1.30 -45.03
N ASP A 346 29.30 2.06 -46.05
CA ASP A 346 30.15 1.56 -47.14
C ASP A 346 31.61 1.46 -46.65
N LEU A 347 32.10 0.24 -46.45
CA LEU A 347 33.47 -0.07 -45.98
C LEU A 347 34.50 -0.15 -47.12
N LYS A 348 34.09 -0.01 -48.39
CA LYS A 348 35.01 0.05 -49.54
C LYS A 348 36.16 1.06 -49.38
N PRO A 349 35.95 2.28 -48.85
CA PRO A 349 37.02 3.27 -48.71
C PRO A 349 38.12 2.84 -47.73
N ILE A 350 37.86 1.91 -46.82
CA ILE A 350 38.86 1.40 -45.86
C ILE A 350 39.67 0.27 -46.49
N SER A 351 39.03 -0.57 -47.32
CA SER A 351 39.71 -1.60 -48.10
C SER A 351 40.72 -0.99 -49.08
N ASP A 352 40.32 0.04 -49.82
CA ASP A 352 41.20 0.72 -50.79
C ASP A 352 42.41 1.39 -50.12
N ARG A 353 42.26 1.84 -48.86
CA ARG A 353 43.38 2.43 -48.09
C ARG A 353 44.35 1.38 -47.57
N LEU A 354 43.89 0.16 -47.30
CA LEU A 354 44.75 -0.94 -46.87
C LEU A 354 45.63 -1.45 -48.01
N ASP A 355 45.08 -1.57 -49.22
CA ASP A 355 45.86 -1.97 -50.42
C ASP A 355 46.98 -0.96 -50.73
N ILE A 356 46.70 0.35 -50.61
CA ILE A 356 47.71 1.41 -50.81
C ILE A 356 48.81 1.34 -49.74
N ILE A 357 48.47 0.99 -48.50
CA ILE A 357 49.46 0.86 -47.41
C ILE A 357 50.30 -0.41 -47.62
N GLU A 358 49.71 -1.50 -48.08
CA GLU A 358 50.43 -2.74 -48.38
C GLU A 358 51.44 -2.53 -49.52
N GLU A 359 51.08 -1.78 -50.57
CA GLU A 359 51.98 -1.45 -51.66
C GLU A 359 53.12 -0.49 -51.24
N ALA A 360 52.85 0.46 -50.34
CA ALA A 360 53.87 1.36 -49.79
C ALA A 360 54.86 0.64 -48.84
N VAL A 361 54.40 -0.35 -48.09
CA VAL A 361 55.24 -1.13 -47.15
C VAL A 361 56.11 -2.14 -47.89
N LEU A 362 55.60 -2.76 -48.96
CA LEU A 362 56.36 -3.72 -49.77
C LEU A 362 57.36 -3.05 -50.74
N GLY A 363 57.08 -1.83 -51.20
CA GLY A 363 57.97 -1.07 -52.08
C GLY A 363 59.25 -0.56 -51.41
N ASN A 364 59.23 -0.30 -50.10
CA ASN A 364 60.33 0.35 -49.39
C ASN A 364 61.51 -0.57 -49.05
N ASN A 365 61.33 -1.90 -49.07
CA ASN A 365 62.38 -2.85 -48.68
C ASN A 365 63.37 -3.23 -49.81
N HIS A 366 63.13 -2.80 -51.05
CA HIS A 366 64.02 -3.11 -52.18
C HIS A 366 65.18 -2.11 -52.38
N SER A 367 65.11 -0.90 -51.81
CA SER A 367 66.16 0.13 -51.98
C SER A 367 67.34 -0.06 -51.02
N GLY A 368 67.10 -0.55 -49.80
CA GLY A 368 68.14 -0.71 -48.77
C GLY A 368 69.18 -1.79 -49.08
N PHE A 369 68.84 -2.80 -49.88
CA PHE A 369 69.76 -3.90 -50.21
C PHE A 369 70.77 -3.51 -51.31
N VAL A 370 70.37 -2.64 -52.23
CA VAL A 370 71.24 -2.14 -53.32
C VAL A 370 72.31 -1.19 -52.76
N GLU A 371 71.95 -0.34 -51.80
CA GLU A 371 72.90 0.59 -51.16
C GLU A 371 73.94 -0.13 -50.29
N LEU A 372 73.58 -1.28 -49.70
CA LEU A 372 74.51 -2.13 -48.95
C LEU A 372 75.47 -2.89 -49.88
N GLY A 373 74.99 -3.32 -51.04
CA GLY A 373 75.81 -3.92 -52.09
C GLY A 373 76.87 -2.95 -52.64
N ASP A 374 76.47 -1.71 -52.95
CA ASP A 374 77.39 -0.66 -53.42
C ASP A 374 78.44 -0.28 -52.37
N ARG A 375 78.06 -0.28 -51.08
CA ARG A 375 79.01 -0.06 -49.97
C ARG A 375 79.98 -1.21 -49.79
N LEU A 376 79.55 -2.44 -50.04
CA LEU A 376 80.41 -3.64 -49.93
C LEU A 376 81.43 -3.69 -51.06
N SER A 377 81.02 -3.38 -52.31
CA SER A 377 81.96 -3.28 -53.44
C SER A 377 83.01 -2.18 -53.24
N ARG A 378 82.61 -1.01 -52.72
CA ARG A 378 83.56 0.07 -52.41
C ARG A 378 84.52 -0.29 -51.29
N LEU A 379 84.08 -1.10 -50.33
CA LEU A 379 84.94 -1.63 -49.26
C LEU A 379 85.97 -2.60 -49.84
N GLU A 380 85.56 -3.50 -50.74
CA GLU A 380 86.42 -4.46 -51.43
C GLU A 380 87.50 -3.77 -52.27
N ASP A 381 87.13 -2.73 -53.03
CA ASP A 381 88.07 -1.90 -53.80
C ASP A 381 89.06 -1.16 -52.88
N SER A 382 88.60 -0.65 -51.73
CA SER A 382 89.46 0.04 -50.75
C SER A 382 90.46 -0.92 -50.09
N VAL A 383 90.05 -2.17 -49.82
CA VAL A 383 90.92 -3.21 -49.24
C VAL A 383 91.96 -3.66 -50.26
N GLY A 384 91.58 -3.80 -51.53
CA GLY A 384 92.50 -4.11 -52.62
C GLY A 384 93.59 -3.04 -52.82
N GLN A 385 93.23 -1.76 -52.66
CA GLN A 385 94.17 -0.64 -52.80
C GLN A 385 95.15 -0.51 -51.62
N VAL A 386 94.73 -0.89 -50.41
CA VAL A 386 95.57 -0.90 -49.20
C VAL A 386 96.62 -2.02 -49.21
N LEU A 387 96.39 -3.12 -49.95
CA LEU A 387 97.38 -4.20 -50.09
C LEU A 387 98.51 -3.90 -51.10
N ALA A 388 98.38 -2.87 -51.96
CA ALA A 388 99.32 -2.60 -53.05
C ALA A 388 100.42 -1.55 -52.75
N THR A 389 100.48 -0.98 -51.55
CA THR A 389 101.48 0.05 -51.17
C THR A 389 102.53 -0.48 -50.16
N PRO A 390 103.83 -0.25 -50.38
CA PRO A 390 104.89 -0.80 -49.53
C PRO A 390 104.92 -0.12 -48.15
N THR A 391 105.12 -0.96 -47.14
CA THR A 391 105.06 -0.71 -45.70
C THR A 391 106.09 0.32 -45.24
N GLY A 392 105.64 1.49 -44.78
CA GLY A 392 106.43 2.47 -44.04
C GLY A 392 105.75 2.78 -42.70
N ASP A 393 106.56 3.05 -41.66
CA ASP A 393 106.15 3.16 -40.25
C ASP A 393 104.89 4.01 -39.98
N GLY A 394 104.58 5.04 -40.78
CA GLY A 394 103.35 5.84 -40.65
C GLY A 394 102.03 5.08 -40.85
N ARG A 395 102.04 3.93 -41.54
CA ARG A 395 100.86 3.06 -41.70
C ARG A 395 100.49 2.36 -40.39
N THR A 396 101.45 2.12 -39.50
CA THR A 396 101.18 1.51 -38.20
C THR A 396 100.46 2.48 -37.27
N ASP A 397 100.84 3.77 -37.28
CA ASP A 397 100.15 4.82 -36.53
C ASP A 397 98.71 5.09 -37.06
N GLU A 398 98.49 5.03 -38.38
CA GLU A 398 97.13 5.12 -38.95
C GLU A 398 96.26 3.92 -38.58
N ILE A 399 96.84 2.71 -38.56
CA ILE A 399 96.15 1.49 -38.13
C ILE A 399 95.81 1.59 -36.64
N ILE A 400 96.74 2.03 -35.80
CA ILE A 400 96.52 2.23 -34.35
C ILE A 400 95.43 3.29 -34.11
N GLY A 401 95.50 4.44 -34.79
CA GLY A 401 94.44 5.44 -34.72
C GLY A 401 93.09 4.97 -35.28
N GLY A 402 93.11 4.04 -36.25
CA GLY A 402 91.92 3.33 -36.73
C GLY A 402 91.31 2.42 -35.66
N ILE A 403 92.15 1.67 -34.94
CA ILE A 403 91.74 0.81 -33.82
C ILE A 403 91.14 1.64 -32.69
N ASP A 404 91.73 2.79 -32.34
CA ASP A 404 91.17 3.70 -31.32
C ASP A 404 89.79 4.25 -31.71
N ARG A 405 89.60 4.60 -33.00
CA ARG A 405 88.28 5.00 -33.52
C ARG A 405 87.27 3.85 -33.44
N ILE A 406 87.69 2.63 -33.76
CA ILE A 406 86.84 1.43 -33.64
C ILE A 406 86.45 1.18 -32.18
N HIS A 407 87.39 1.32 -31.23
CA HIS A 407 87.11 1.23 -29.79
C HIS A 407 86.10 2.30 -29.33
N GLY A 408 86.24 3.55 -29.80
CA GLY A 408 85.27 4.62 -29.53
C GLY A 408 83.88 4.33 -30.11
N LEU A 409 83.82 3.79 -31.33
CA LEU A 409 82.55 3.34 -31.93
C LEU A 409 81.92 2.21 -31.13
N TRP A 410 82.73 1.27 -30.62
CA TRP A 410 82.24 0.16 -29.82
C TRP A 410 81.63 0.64 -28.50
N GLY A 411 82.28 1.57 -27.80
CA GLY A 411 81.71 2.20 -26.60
C GLY A 411 80.40 2.97 -26.88
N ASN A 412 80.29 3.63 -28.03
CA ASN A 412 79.03 4.27 -28.44
C ASN A 412 77.93 3.24 -28.73
N VAL A 413 78.28 2.09 -29.34
CA VAL A 413 77.34 0.98 -29.60
C VAL A 413 76.86 0.35 -28.30
N GLU A 414 77.75 0.12 -27.32
CA GLU A 414 77.37 -0.36 -25.99
C GLU A 414 76.42 0.63 -25.28
N GLY A 415 76.72 1.93 -25.36
CA GLY A 415 75.85 2.99 -24.81
C GLY A 415 74.47 3.02 -25.48
N LEU A 416 74.42 2.86 -26.80
CA LEU A 416 73.17 2.72 -27.55
C LEU A 416 72.39 1.45 -27.15
N SER A 417 73.07 0.33 -26.96
CA SER A 417 72.45 -0.93 -26.50
C SER A 417 71.79 -0.74 -25.13
N GLY A 418 72.49 -0.13 -24.17
CA GLY A 418 71.93 0.16 -22.85
C GLY A 418 70.73 1.11 -22.89
N ASN A 419 70.77 2.11 -23.77
CA ASN A 419 69.62 3.00 -23.97
C ASN A 419 68.41 2.26 -24.58
N ILE A 420 68.63 1.35 -25.53
CA ILE A 420 67.58 0.51 -26.12
C ILE A 420 66.95 -0.40 -25.07
N GLU A 421 67.75 -1.06 -24.24
CA GLU A 421 67.26 -1.89 -23.13
C GLU A 421 66.42 -1.07 -22.14
N GLY A 422 66.88 0.13 -21.78
CA GLY A 422 66.15 1.04 -20.91
C GLY A 422 64.83 1.53 -21.52
N LEU A 423 64.80 1.78 -22.83
CA LEU A 423 63.57 2.12 -23.54
C LEU A 423 62.59 0.95 -23.54
N ASN A 424 63.09 -0.26 -23.76
CA ASN A 424 62.29 -1.47 -23.82
C ASN A 424 61.63 -1.78 -22.47
N ALA A 425 62.35 -1.58 -21.37
CA ALA A 425 61.79 -1.70 -20.02
C ALA A 425 60.65 -0.68 -19.75
N LYS A 426 60.80 0.56 -20.23
CA LYS A 426 59.74 1.58 -20.14
C LYS A 426 58.53 1.21 -20.98
N VAL A 427 58.73 0.71 -22.20
CA VAL A 427 57.65 0.24 -23.07
C VAL A 427 56.89 -0.92 -22.43
N ALA A 428 57.59 -1.89 -21.83
CA ALA A 428 56.95 -2.98 -21.10
C ALA A 428 56.10 -2.48 -19.92
N THR A 429 56.61 -1.49 -19.18
CA THR A 429 55.86 -0.86 -18.08
C THR A 429 54.62 -0.13 -18.60
N LEU A 430 54.75 0.59 -19.72
CA LEU A 430 53.63 1.28 -20.34
C LEU A 430 52.55 0.30 -20.83
N SER A 431 52.97 -0.82 -21.43
CA SER A 431 52.07 -1.90 -21.85
C SER A 431 51.26 -2.43 -20.67
N GLY A 432 51.91 -2.76 -19.55
CA GLY A 432 51.21 -3.23 -18.35
C GLY A 432 50.21 -2.21 -17.78
N ASN A 433 50.54 -0.92 -17.85
CA ASN A 433 49.60 0.14 -17.44
C ASN A 433 48.39 0.24 -18.39
N ILE A 434 48.61 0.06 -19.70
CA ILE A 434 47.53 0.04 -20.71
C ILE A 434 46.62 -1.16 -20.47
N ASP A 435 47.18 -2.35 -20.22
CA ASP A 435 46.42 -3.56 -19.92
C ASP A 435 45.59 -3.39 -18.63
N GLY A 436 46.19 -2.79 -17.60
CA GLY A 436 45.47 -2.47 -16.36
C GLY A 436 44.34 -1.45 -16.56
N LEU A 437 44.53 -0.46 -17.43
CA LEU A 437 43.48 0.50 -17.77
C LEU A 437 42.35 -0.16 -18.57
N ALA A 438 42.68 -1.04 -19.51
CA ALA A 438 41.71 -1.82 -20.27
C ALA A 438 40.83 -2.68 -19.35
N GLY A 439 41.43 -3.40 -18.40
CA GLY A 439 40.67 -4.20 -17.43
C GLY A 439 39.74 -3.37 -16.54
N ARG A 440 40.15 -2.15 -16.16
CA ARG A 440 39.27 -1.22 -15.43
C ARG A 440 38.12 -0.72 -16.29
N PHE A 441 38.37 -0.47 -17.57
CA PHE A 441 37.34 -0.06 -18.52
C PHE A 441 36.29 -1.16 -18.71
N ASP A 442 36.73 -2.42 -18.88
CA ASP A 442 35.83 -3.58 -18.99
C ASP A 442 34.98 -3.76 -17.73
N THR A 443 35.57 -3.58 -16.56
CA THR A 443 34.83 -3.62 -15.28
C THR A 443 33.77 -2.53 -15.20
N HIS A 444 34.11 -1.30 -15.61
CA HIS A 444 33.15 -0.21 -15.65
C HIS A 444 32.04 -0.43 -16.69
N ALA A 445 32.38 -0.94 -17.88
CA ALA A 445 31.41 -1.29 -18.90
C ALA A 445 30.43 -2.38 -18.40
N GLY A 446 30.92 -3.38 -17.67
CA GLY A 446 30.08 -4.36 -17.00
C GLY A 446 29.12 -3.72 -15.99
N SER A 447 29.65 -2.88 -15.09
CA SER A 447 28.82 -2.20 -14.07
C SER A 447 27.76 -1.26 -14.66
N LEU A 448 28.08 -0.56 -15.76
CA LEU A 448 27.12 0.30 -16.47
C LEU A 448 26.02 -0.54 -17.13
N THR A 449 26.38 -1.68 -17.71
CA THR A 449 25.40 -2.61 -18.29
C THR A 449 24.42 -3.10 -17.24
N GLU A 450 24.92 -3.49 -16.07
CA GLU A 450 24.10 -3.96 -14.94
C GLU A 450 23.16 -2.86 -14.42
N LEU A 451 23.66 -1.63 -14.27
CA LEU A 451 22.84 -0.48 -13.86
C LEU A 451 21.74 -0.16 -14.88
N VAL A 452 22.03 -0.27 -16.18
CA VAL A 452 21.02 -0.07 -17.23
C VAL A 452 19.95 -1.17 -17.17
N THR A 453 20.34 -2.41 -16.90
CA THR A 453 19.38 -3.51 -16.74
C THR A 453 18.50 -3.33 -15.49
N ASP A 454 19.08 -2.95 -14.34
CA ASP A 454 18.32 -2.65 -13.11
C ASP A 454 17.34 -1.49 -13.33
N LEU A 455 17.80 -0.40 -13.96
CA LEU A 455 16.95 0.74 -14.24
C LEU A 455 15.81 0.37 -15.19
N SER A 456 16.08 -0.46 -16.21
CA SER A 456 15.05 -0.95 -17.13
C SER A 456 13.99 -1.79 -16.40
N GLU A 457 14.41 -2.66 -15.48
CA GLU A 457 13.50 -3.48 -14.69
C GLU A 457 12.66 -2.64 -13.72
N ARG A 458 13.27 -1.67 -13.05
CA ARG A 458 12.57 -0.74 -12.15
C ARG A 458 11.57 0.15 -12.90
N VAL A 459 11.92 0.61 -14.10
CA VAL A 459 10.99 1.37 -14.95
C VAL A 459 9.80 0.51 -15.37
N LYS A 460 10.03 -0.74 -15.80
CA LYS A 460 8.94 -1.68 -16.11
C LYS A 460 8.06 -1.96 -14.89
N GLY A 461 8.65 -2.12 -13.71
CA GLY A 461 7.93 -2.29 -12.45
C GLY A 461 7.06 -1.07 -12.13
N ALA A 462 7.59 0.14 -12.32
CA ALA A 462 6.85 1.38 -12.13
C ALA A 462 5.70 1.55 -13.13
N GLU A 463 5.93 1.24 -14.42
CA GLU A 463 4.89 1.25 -15.46
C GLU A 463 3.74 0.30 -15.13
N ASN A 464 4.05 -0.92 -14.69
CA ASN A 464 3.04 -1.91 -14.29
C ASN A 464 2.25 -1.46 -13.05
N ALA A 465 2.92 -0.87 -12.06
CA ALA A 465 2.26 -0.34 -10.87
C ALA A 465 1.32 0.84 -11.20
N ILE A 466 1.76 1.75 -12.08
CA ILE A 466 0.94 2.86 -12.56
C ILE A 466 -0.27 2.35 -13.35
N ALA A 467 -0.10 1.35 -14.22
CA ALA A 467 -1.20 0.74 -14.95
C ALA A 467 -2.25 0.13 -14.00
N ALA A 468 -1.81 -0.60 -12.98
CA ALA A 468 -2.70 -1.14 -11.96
C ALA A 468 -3.42 -0.05 -11.15
N GLU A 469 -2.73 1.03 -10.78
CA GLU A 469 -3.35 2.17 -10.10
C GLU A 469 -4.44 2.81 -10.97
N ILE A 470 -4.19 2.99 -12.28
CA ILE A 470 -5.16 3.52 -13.24
C ILE A 470 -6.39 2.62 -13.33
N ASP A 471 -6.23 1.31 -13.43
CA ASP A 471 -7.34 0.36 -13.49
C ASP A 471 -8.18 0.40 -12.21
N THR A 472 -7.54 0.45 -11.04
CA THR A 472 -8.26 0.55 -9.77
C THR A 472 -8.97 1.91 -9.61
N ALA A 473 -8.38 2.99 -10.12
CA ALA A 473 -9.00 4.30 -10.13
C ALA A 473 -10.22 4.33 -11.06
N ALA A 474 -10.12 3.74 -12.25
CA ALA A 474 -11.23 3.61 -13.19
C ALA A 474 -12.38 2.80 -12.58
N ALA A 475 -12.07 1.67 -11.91
CA ALA A 475 -13.07 0.86 -11.21
C ALA A 475 -13.78 1.65 -10.08
N LYS A 476 -13.02 2.44 -9.29
CA LYS A 476 -13.59 3.31 -8.25
C LYS A 476 -14.49 4.40 -8.84
N HIS A 477 -14.07 5.03 -9.94
CA HIS A 477 -14.89 6.03 -10.63
C HIS A 477 -16.19 5.44 -11.18
N GLN A 478 -16.15 4.22 -11.70
CA GLN A 478 -17.35 3.50 -12.15
C GLN A 478 -18.28 3.13 -10.98
N ALA A 479 -17.74 2.75 -9.82
CA ALA A 479 -18.55 2.51 -8.63
C ALA A 479 -19.24 3.80 -8.15
N TYR A 480 -18.52 4.92 -8.11
CA TYR A 480 -19.12 6.20 -7.71
C TYR A 480 -20.22 6.68 -8.67
N THR A 481 -20.08 6.44 -9.97
CA THR A 481 -21.13 6.80 -10.93
C THR A 481 -22.37 5.93 -10.74
N GLN A 482 -22.19 4.63 -10.44
CA GLN A 482 -23.30 3.74 -10.08
C GLN A 482 -24.00 4.19 -8.80
N ASP A 483 -23.26 4.44 -7.72
CA ASP A 483 -23.81 4.93 -6.46
C ASP A 483 -24.60 6.23 -6.65
N LEU A 484 -24.09 7.17 -7.47
CA LEU A 484 -24.78 8.42 -7.78
C LEU A 484 -26.10 8.19 -8.52
N THR A 485 -26.14 7.21 -9.44
CA THR A 485 -27.38 6.82 -10.13
C THR A 485 -28.38 6.16 -9.19
N GLU A 486 -27.94 5.30 -8.27
CA GLU A 486 -28.79 4.67 -7.27
C GLU A 486 -29.39 5.70 -6.30
N VAL A 487 -28.57 6.64 -5.84
CA VAL A 487 -29.02 7.77 -5.02
C VAL A 487 -30.03 8.62 -5.78
N HIS A 488 -29.78 8.92 -7.06
CA HIS A 488 -30.73 9.67 -7.88
C HIS A 488 -32.07 8.93 -8.02
N GLU A 489 -32.06 7.62 -8.26
CA GLU A 489 -33.27 6.80 -8.32
C GLU A 489 -34.02 6.76 -6.98
N ALA A 490 -33.29 6.61 -5.88
CA ALA A 490 -33.86 6.64 -4.54
C ALA A 490 -34.53 7.99 -4.25
N LEU A 491 -33.92 9.10 -4.64
CA LEU A 491 -34.50 10.44 -4.51
C LEU A 491 -35.77 10.59 -5.36
N LEU A 492 -35.79 10.08 -6.59
CA LEU A 492 -37.00 10.05 -7.42
C LEU A 492 -38.13 9.24 -6.76
N LYS A 493 -37.82 8.07 -6.18
CA LYS A 493 -38.79 7.26 -5.44
C LYS A 493 -39.33 7.99 -4.21
N VAL A 494 -38.46 8.64 -3.44
CA VAL A 494 -38.87 9.44 -2.27
C VAL A 494 -39.78 10.59 -2.70
N ASN A 495 -39.44 11.30 -3.77
CA ASN A 495 -40.26 12.38 -4.31
C ASN A 495 -41.64 11.86 -4.77
N GLN A 496 -41.69 10.73 -5.47
CA GLN A 496 -42.95 10.10 -5.87
C GLN A 496 -43.79 9.70 -4.65
N ASN A 497 -43.18 9.11 -3.62
CA ASN A 497 -43.86 8.74 -2.38
C ASN A 497 -44.43 9.98 -1.65
N GLN A 498 -43.70 11.10 -1.65
CA GLN A 498 -44.21 12.36 -1.09
C GLN A 498 -45.43 12.86 -1.85
N HIS A 499 -45.44 12.78 -3.18
CA HIS A 499 -46.62 13.14 -3.98
C HIS A 499 -47.81 12.22 -3.72
N THR A 500 -47.59 10.91 -3.60
CA THR A 500 -48.64 9.96 -3.21
C THR A 500 -49.18 10.25 -1.81
N LEU A 501 -48.31 10.55 -0.85
CA LEU A 501 -48.71 10.89 0.52
C LEU A 501 -49.47 12.21 0.57
N ALA A 502 -49.04 13.23 -0.17
CA ALA A 502 -49.77 14.49 -0.29
C ALA A 502 -51.17 14.27 -0.87
N GLY A 503 -51.29 13.49 -1.96
CA GLY A 503 -52.58 13.13 -2.54
C GLY A 503 -53.48 12.35 -1.57
N ALA A 504 -52.92 11.39 -0.83
CA ALA A 504 -53.66 10.65 0.19
C ALA A 504 -54.12 11.55 1.36
N MET A 505 -53.30 12.52 1.78
CA MET A 505 -53.67 13.48 2.82
C MET A 505 -54.78 14.43 2.35
N ASP A 506 -54.70 14.93 1.12
CA ASP A 506 -55.74 15.80 0.54
C ASP A 506 -57.05 15.04 0.35
N GLN A 507 -56.98 13.78 -0.07
CA GLN A 507 -58.14 12.89 -0.13
C GLN A 507 -58.75 12.67 1.26
N TRP A 508 -57.94 12.34 2.28
CA TRP A 508 -58.43 12.14 3.64
C TRP A 508 -59.05 13.42 4.23
N ARG A 509 -58.48 14.59 3.92
CA ARG A 509 -59.06 15.89 4.31
C ARG A 509 -60.41 16.13 3.63
N ALA A 510 -60.52 15.82 2.34
CA ALA A 510 -61.77 15.94 1.61
C ALA A 510 -62.85 14.98 2.15
N ASP A 511 -62.49 13.71 2.39
CA ASP A 511 -63.39 12.70 2.95
C ASP A 511 -63.83 13.08 4.37
N SER A 512 -62.89 13.52 5.21
CA SER A 512 -63.22 14.01 6.57
C SER A 512 -64.14 15.24 6.54
N ALA A 513 -63.93 16.17 5.60
CA ALA A 513 -64.81 17.33 5.43
C ALA A 513 -66.22 16.91 4.99
N ASN A 514 -66.32 15.93 4.08
CA ASN A 514 -67.59 15.35 3.66
C ASN A 514 -68.30 14.62 4.80
N ASP A 515 -67.57 13.85 5.61
CA ASP A 515 -68.11 13.16 6.77
C ASP A 515 -68.64 14.15 7.81
N VAL A 516 -67.90 15.22 8.11
CA VAL A 516 -68.35 16.28 9.02
C VAL A 516 -69.59 16.98 8.46
N ALA A 517 -69.64 17.26 7.15
CA ALA A 517 -70.83 17.83 6.52
C ALA A 517 -72.05 16.88 6.62
N ALA A 518 -71.84 15.58 6.44
CA ALA A 518 -72.88 14.56 6.61
C ALA A 518 -73.39 14.48 8.06
N ILE A 519 -72.48 14.53 9.04
CA ILE A 519 -72.84 14.57 10.47
C ILE A 519 -73.63 15.84 10.80
N MET A 520 -73.17 17.01 10.31
CA MET A 520 -73.87 18.28 10.52
C MET A 520 -75.28 18.27 9.94
N ASN A 521 -75.46 17.69 8.74
CA ASN A 521 -76.79 17.53 8.15
C ASN A 521 -77.69 16.61 8.99
N ARG A 522 -77.17 15.47 9.46
CA ARG A 522 -77.92 14.55 10.34
C ARG A 522 -78.28 15.17 11.68
N LEU A 523 -77.37 15.95 12.28
CA LEU A 523 -77.65 16.66 13.53
C LEU A 523 -78.75 17.70 13.31
N GLY A 524 -78.69 18.45 12.20
CA GLY A 524 -79.76 19.38 11.83
C GLY A 524 -81.10 18.70 11.55
N GLU A 525 -81.11 17.47 11.03
CA GLU A 525 -82.33 16.65 10.91
C GLU A 525 -82.87 16.24 12.28
N ILE A 526 -82.02 15.73 13.18
CA ILE A 526 -82.40 15.38 14.55
C ILE A 526 -82.95 16.60 15.31
N ASP A 527 -82.32 17.77 15.17
CA ASP A 527 -82.79 19.01 15.79
C ASP A 527 -84.20 19.39 15.28
N ARG A 528 -84.49 19.20 13.99
CA ARG A 528 -85.85 19.40 13.46
C ARG A 528 -86.83 18.35 13.98
N ASP A 529 -86.44 17.08 14.00
CA ASP A 529 -87.29 15.98 14.47
C ASP A 529 -87.60 16.10 15.97
N THR A 530 -86.67 16.61 16.78
CA THR A 530 -86.89 16.90 18.21
C THR A 530 -87.73 18.15 18.43
N ALA A 531 -87.68 19.14 17.54
CA ALA A 531 -88.55 20.31 17.58
C ALA A 531 -90.03 19.97 17.33
N LEU A 532 -90.33 18.96 16.49
CA LEU A 532 -91.70 18.56 16.16
C LEU A 532 -92.55 18.12 17.38
N PRO A 533 -92.08 17.25 18.29
CA PRO A 533 -92.76 16.96 19.55
C PRO A 533 -92.97 18.19 20.43
N ALA A 534 -91.99 19.10 20.51
CA ALA A 534 -92.12 20.31 21.31
C ALA A 534 -93.21 21.25 20.74
N GLU A 535 -93.25 21.40 19.41
CA GLU A 535 -94.28 22.17 18.73
C GLU A 535 -95.68 21.53 18.86
N THR A 536 -95.78 20.20 18.68
CA THR A 536 -97.05 19.47 18.86
C THR A 536 -97.53 19.49 20.30
N LEU A 537 -96.65 19.41 21.30
CA LEU A 537 -96.99 19.59 22.71
C LEU A 537 -97.44 21.03 23.00
N GLY A 538 -96.80 22.03 22.39
CA GLY A 538 -97.25 23.43 22.45
C GLY A 538 -98.65 23.61 21.87
N ALA A 539 -98.94 22.97 20.72
CA ALA A 539 -100.26 22.97 20.11
C ALA A 539 -101.30 22.24 20.99
N LEU A 540 -100.93 21.13 21.63
CA LEU A 540 -101.80 20.40 22.56
C LEU A 540 -102.10 21.21 23.82
N ASN A 541 -101.10 21.90 24.37
CA ASN A 541 -101.26 22.75 25.55
C ASN A 541 -102.20 23.93 25.26
N THR A 542 -102.00 24.60 24.12
CA THR A 542 -102.92 25.68 23.69
C THR A 542 -104.34 25.18 23.43
N HIS A 543 -104.51 23.99 22.87
CA HIS A 543 -105.82 23.35 22.73
C HIS A 543 -106.45 22.98 24.08
N MET A 544 -105.66 22.45 25.03
CA MET A 544 -106.13 22.12 26.37
C MET A 544 -106.57 23.37 27.13
N ASP A 545 -105.84 24.48 27.01
CA ASP A 545 -106.21 25.78 27.58
C ASP A 545 -107.52 26.31 26.97
N GLN A 546 -107.71 26.19 25.65
CA GLN A 546 -108.96 26.55 24.98
C GLN A 546 -110.14 25.69 25.48
N MET A 547 -109.93 24.38 25.60
CA MET A 547 -110.94 23.47 26.13
C MET A 547 -111.28 23.76 27.59
N ASN A 548 -110.27 24.04 28.43
CA ASN A 548 -110.46 24.40 29.83
C ASN A 548 -111.24 25.71 29.95
N LYS A 549 -110.90 26.74 29.17
CA LYS A 549 -111.70 27.98 29.07
C LYS A 549 -113.15 27.67 28.69
N PHE A 550 -113.39 26.82 27.69
CA PHE A 550 -114.74 26.42 27.28
C PHE A 550 -115.51 25.68 28.39
N ILE A 551 -114.85 24.78 29.12
CA ILE A 551 -115.44 24.04 30.25
C ILE A 551 -115.78 24.99 31.39
N ILE A 552 -114.87 25.89 31.76
CA ILE A 552 -115.09 26.91 32.78
C ILE A 552 -116.25 27.81 32.37
N GLU A 553 -116.29 28.29 31.12
CA GLU A 553 -117.41 29.08 30.62
C GLU A 553 -118.74 28.32 30.65
N ARG A 554 -118.74 27.03 30.28
CA ARG A 554 -119.94 26.18 30.33
C ARG A 554 -120.39 25.93 31.76
N TYR A 555 -119.45 25.70 32.68
CA TYR A 555 -119.70 25.53 34.11
C TYR A 555 -120.25 26.82 34.72
N HIS A 556 -119.66 27.98 34.41
CA HIS A 556 -120.13 29.30 34.83
C HIS A 556 -121.52 29.61 34.27
N ARG A 557 -121.83 29.26 33.01
CA ARG A 557 -123.19 29.42 32.46
C ARG A 557 -124.22 28.55 33.18
N ARG A 558 -123.87 27.31 33.54
CA ARG A 558 -124.78 26.35 34.19
C ARG A 558 -125.00 26.66 35.68
N HIS A 559 -123.97 27.13 36.37
CA HIS A 559 -124.00 27.45 37.80
C HIS A 559 -124.07 28.96 38.07
N ARG A 560 -124.51 29.76 37.08
CA ARG A 560 -124.59 31.23 37.13
C ARG A 560 -125.43 31.73 38.31
N PHE A 561 -126.49 31.00 38.65
CA PHE A 561 -127.33 31.30 39.81
C PHE A 561 -126.60 31.03 41.14
N MET A 562 -125.84 29.93 41.24
CA MET A 562 -125.06 29.60 42.43
C MET A 562 -123.93 30.60 42.67
N TYR A 563 -123.23 31.05 41.62
CA TYR A 563 -122.24 32.13 41.72
C TYR A 563 -122.86 33.47 42.13
N TRP A 564 -124.08 33.78 41.68
CA TRP A 564 -124.81 34.98 42.13
C TRP A 564 -125.18 34.91 43.62
N LEU A 565 -125.51 33.72 44.13
CA LEU A 565 -125.96 33.54 45.51
C LEU A 565 -124.81 33.48 46.53
N PHE A 566 -123.68 32.88 46.17
CA PHE A 566 -122.56 32.60 47.10
C PHE A 566 -121.24 33.30 46.76
N GLY A 567 -121.19 34.06 45.66
CA GLY A 567 -120.03 34.90 45.29
C GLY A 567 -118.78 34.15 44.80
N THR A 568 -118.52 32.91 45.23
CA THR A 568 -117.40 32.05 44.79
C THR A 568 -117.70 30.55 44.98
N ASP A 569 -116.91 29.67 44.36
CA ASP A 569 -117.13 28.20 44.28
C ASP A 569 -116.61 27.41 45.50
N ASP A 570 -116.10 28.07 46.53
CA ASP A 570 -115.27 27.42 47.56
C ASP A 570 -116.05 27.05 48.84
N TRP A 571 -117.25 26.46 48.69
CA TRP A 571 -118.06 26.04 49.85
C TRP A 571 -117.67 24.66 50.40
N ILE A 572 -116.97 23.83 49.60
CA ILE A 572 -116.51 22.49 50.01
C ILE A 572 -115.18 22.56 50.79
N SER A 573 -114.32 23.55 50.54
CA SER A 573 -113.06 23.72 51.29
C SER A 573 -113.26 24.18 52.75
N ALA A 574 -114.41 24.79 53.05
CA ALA A 574 -114.74 25.28 54.39
C ALA A 574 -115.27 24.18 55.35
N SER A 575 -115.69 23.01 54.84
CA SER A 575 -116.38 21.98 55.65
C SER A 575 -115.57 20.71 55.95
N TRP A 576 -114.34 20.61 55.45
CA TRP A 576 -113.43 19.48 55.74
C TRP A 576 -112.02 20.00 56.07
N PRO A 577 -111.35 19.50 57.13
CA PRO A 577 -109.95 19.86 57.38
C PRO A 577 -109.11 19.43 56.17
N SER A 578 -108.59 20.40 55.44
CA SER A 578 -107.93 20.16 54.16
C SER A 578 -106.74 19.19 54.31
N SER A 579 -106.64 18.20 53.42
CA SER A 579 -105.42 17.40 53.25
C SER A 579 -104.18 18.29 53.02
N LYS A 580 -104.36 19.53 52.57
CA LYS A 580 -103.31 20.55 52.44
C LYS A 580 -102.69 20.93 53.79
N ALA A 581 -103.49 21.13 54.83
CA ALA A 581 -102.97 21.39 56.17
C ALA A 581 -102.18 20.18 56.73
N LYS A 582 -102.63 18.96 56.42
CA LYS A 582 -101.95 17.71 56.81
C LYS A 582 -100.61 17.52 56.08
N ILE A 583 -100.57 17.86 54.79
CA ILE A 583 -99.34 17.82 53.97
C ILE A 583 -98.34 18.90 54.40
N GLU A 584 -98.81 20.11 54.76
CA GLU A 584 -97.94 21.16 55.30
C GLU A 584 -97.35 20.78 56.66
N THR A 585 -98.12 20.11 57.55
CA THR A 585 -97.57 19.58 58.80
C THR A 585 -96.54 18.47 58.58
N ASP A 586 -96.74 17.59 57.58
CA ASP A 586 -95.77 16.53 57.26
C ASP A 586 -94.50 17.09 56.60
N GLN A 587 -94.61 18.11 55.73
CA GLN A 587 -93.45 18.83 55.20
C GLN A 587 -92.68 19.58 56.29
N HIS A 588 -93.37 20.13 57.29
CA HIS A 588 -92.71 20.78 58.43
C HIS A 588 -92.00 19.75 59.34
N ARG A 589 -92.56 18.54 59.53
CA ARG A 589 -91.85 17.44 60.23
C ARG A 589 -90.62 16.98 59.47
N LEU A 590 -90.70 16.84 58.15
CA LEU A 590 -89.57 16.42 57.32
C LEU A 590 -88.44 17.48 57.29
N LYS A 591 -88.77 18.78 57.30
CA LYS A 591 -87.78 19.85 57.43
C LYS A 591 -87.09 19.87 58.80
N VAL A 592 -87.80 19.55 59.88
CA VAL A 592 -87.21 19.48 61.24
C VAL A 592 -86.30 18.25 61.38
N VAL A 593 -86.67 17.10 60.79
CA VAL A 593 -85.81 15.90 60.77
C VAL A 593 -84.55 16.11 59.90
N GLY A 594 -84.66 16.86 58.80
CA GLY A 594 -83.51 17.21 57.96
C GLY A 594 -82.56 18.26 58.55
N GLN A 595 -82.90 18.93 59.66
CA GLN A 595 -82.03 19.89 60.37
C GLN A 595 -81.30 19.28 61.58
N THR A 596 -81.56 18.02 61.92
CA THR A 596 -80.89 17.30 63.02
C THR A 596 -79.80 16.31 62.56
N GLU A 597 -79.52 16.24 61.25
CA GLU A 597 -78.46 15.40 60.65
C GLU A 597 -77.34 16.21 59.94
N THR A 598 -77.17 17.48 60.31
CA THR A 598 -75.99 18.31 60.00
C THR A 598 -75.55 19.04 61.26
#